data_AF-A0A4Q6XTA2-F1
#
_entry.id   AF-A0A4Q6XTA2-F1
#
_cell.length_a   1.000
_cell.length_b   1.000
_cell.length_c   1.000
_cell.angle_alpha   90.00
_cell.angle_beta   90.00
_cell.angle_gamma   90.00
#
_symmetry.space_group_name_H-M   'P 1'
#
loop_
_entity.id
_entity.type
_entity.pdbx_description
1 polymer ?
#
loop_
_entity_poly.entity_id
_entity_poly.type
_entity_poly.pdbx_seq_one_letter_code
_entity_poly.pdbx_strand_id
1 'polypeptide(L)'
;MTRFALRILAAGAVLAAMASPALAQNFGRDDLVVYGHVPIPDSVDSVSQRVSYGDLHLQYPEDRRELRRRVTVTAHELCDSLGDGRYAASYAPSCTDTAVRDALRQVRIIEARYTERPRYYADTAHVWLPERQWSVEDEYSTRR
;
A
#
# COMPACT_ATOMS: atom_id res chain seq x y z
N MET A 1 77.93 12.26 -2.62
CA MET A 1 77.53 10.82 -2.57
C MET A 1 76.59 10.63 -1.40
N THR A 2 75.28 10.76 -1.63
CA THR A 2 74.27 10.64 -0.58
C THR A 2 72.95 10.13 -1.16
N ARG A 3 72.61 8.92 -0.71
CA ARG A 3 71.28 8.48 -0.24
C ARG A 3 70.21 8.15 -1.29
N PHE A 4 70.18 6.86 -1.61
CA PHE A 4 68.97 6.12 -1.93
C PHE A 4 67.89 6.36 -0.87
N ALA A 5 66.70 6.77 -1.31
CA ALA A 5 65.46 6.61 -0.56
C ALA A 5 64.35 6.24 -1.55
N LEU A 6 64.28 4.95 -1.80
CA LEU A 6 63.12 4.25 -2.35
C LEU A 6 61.98 4.36 -1.33
N ARG A 7 60.78 4.78 -1.78
CA ARG A 7 59.49 4.13 -1.51
C ARG A 7 58.35 4.98 -2.05
N ILE A 8 57.89 4.58 -3.23
CA ILE A 8 56.64 5.03 -3.87
C ILE A 8 55.49 4.62 -2.92
N LEU A 9 54.82 5.62 -2.36
CA LEU A 9 53.57 5.49 -1.61
C LEU A 9 52.41 5.91 -2.51
N ALA A 10 51.24 5.33 -2.22
CA ALA A 10 49.91 5.61 -2.79
C ALA A 10 49.53 4.84 -4.07
N ALA A 11 49.46 3.52 -3.95
CA ALA A 11 48.38 2.77 -4.61
C ALA A 11 47.23 2.65 -3.61
N GLY A 12 46.07 3.21 -3.94
CA GLY A 12 44.90 3.17 -3.07
C GLY A 12 43.82 4.14 -3.52
N ALA A 13 43.21 3.86 -4.68
CA ALA A 13 42.03 4.55 -5.16
C ALA A 13 40.87 4.36 -4.17
N VAL A 14 40.56 5.38 -3.37
CA VAL A 14 39.31 5.42 -2.61
C VAL A 14 38.23 5.98 -3.53
N LEU A 15 37.74 5.13 -4.44
CA LEU A 15 36.41 5.29 -5.01
C LEU A 15 35.43 4.89 -3.90
N ALA A 16 34.99 5.88 -3.11
CA ALA A 16 33.82 5.73 -2.25
C ALA A 16 32.58 5.64 -3.15
N ALA A 17 32.41 4.47 -3.78
CA ALA A 17 31.20 4.12 -4.49
C ALA A 17 30.08 3.96 -3.46
N MET A 18 29.17 4.92 -3.53
CA MET A 18 27.84 4.96 -2.95
C MET A 18 27.23 3.57 -2.77
N ALA A 19 27.24 3.05 -1.55
CA ALA A 19 26.37 1.95 -1.15
C ALA A 19 25.16 2.56 -0.43
N SER A 20 24.27 3.18 -1.20
CA SER A 20 22.90 3.41 -0.72
C SER A 20 22.29 2.04 -0.43
N PRO A 21 21.69 1.80 0.74
CA PRO A 21 21.04 0.52 1.01
C PRO A 21 19.86 0.36 0.05
N ALA A 22 20.04 -0.44 -0.99
CA ALA A 22 19.01 -0.76 -1.98
C ALA A 22 18.09 -1.89 -1.51
N LEU A 23 17.76 -1.95 -0.22
CA LEU A 23 16.87 -2.95 0.39
C LEU A 23 15.43 -2.44 0.51
N ALA A 24 14.96 -1.67 -0.47
CA ALA A 24 13.58 -1.13 -0.47
C ALA A 24 12.91 -1.09 -1.85
N GLN A 25 13.57 -1.55 -2.92
CA GLN A 25 13.12 -1.23 -4.27
C GLN A 25 12.12 -2.21 -4.92
N ASN A 26 11.70 -3.32 -4.30
CA ASN A 26 10.59 -4.12 -4.87
C ASN A 26 9.92 -5.17 -3.96
N PHE A 27 10.48 -5.49 -2.79
CA PHE A 27 9.86 -6.43 -1.85
C PHE A 27 8.74 -5.74 -1.05
N GLY A 28 7.57 -5.56 -1.67
CA GLY A 28 6.40 -4.99 -0.99
C GLY A 28 5.51 -4.10 -1.86
N ARG A 29 5.87 -3.85 -3.12
CA ARG A 29 4.96 -3.13 -4.03
C ARG A 29 3.80 -4.02 -4.49
N ASP A 30 4.08 -5.32 -4.62
CA ASP A 30 3.14 -6.33 -5.11
C ASP A 30 2.80 -7.38 -4.04
N ASP A 31 2.76 -6.96 -2.77
CA ASP A 31 2.34 -7.79 -1.65
C ASP A 31 1.13 -7.15 -0.94
N LEU A 32 0.19 -8.00 -0.52
CA LEU A 32 -0.93 -7.63 0.34
C LEU A 32 -0.75 -8.29 1.71
N VAL A 33 -1.06 -7.58 2.80
CA VAL A 33 -1.01 -8.16 4.15
C VAL A 33 -2.41 -8.56 4.60
N VAL A 34 -2.61 -9.84 4.86
CA VAL A 34 -3.83 -10.38 5.48
C VAL A 34 -3.64 -10.39 6.99
N TYR A 35 -4.63 -9.88 7.72
CA TYR A 35 -4.64 -9.84 9.18
C TYR A 35 -5.75 -10.74 9.73
N GLY A 36 -5.39 -11.61 10.67
CA GLY A 36 -6.31 -12.36 11.51
C GLY A 36 -6.34 -11.77 12.91
N HIS A 37 -7.53 -11.63 13.48
CA HIS A 37 -7.73 -11.13 14.83
C HIS A 37 -8.71 -12.02 15.60
N VAL A 38 -8.33 -12.45 16.81
CA VAL A 38 -9.22 -13.17 17.72
C VAL A 38 -9.28 -12.41 19.05
N PRO A 39 -10.48 -12.05 19.53
CA PRO A 39 -10.62 -11.50 20.87
C PRO A 39 -10.34 -12.60 21.91
N ILE A 40 -9.52 -12.28 22.90
CA ILE A 40 -9.25 -13.12 24.06
C ILE A 40 -9.61 -12.32 25.33
N PRO A 41 -9.80 -12.96 26.50
CA PRO A 41 -10.10 -12.21 27.72
C PRO A 41 -9.06 -11.11 27.95
N ASP A 42 -9.54 -9.87 28.10
CA ASP A 42 -8.76 -8.66 28.36
C ASP A 42 -7.74 -8.24 27.27
N SER A 43 -7.71 -8.88 26.09
CA SER A 43 -6.77 -8.53 25.01
C SER A 43 -7.21 -9.02 23.62
N VAL A 44 -6.38 -8.79 22.59
CA VAL A 44 -6.61 -9.26 21.22
C VAL A 44 -5.33 -9.97 20.77
N ASP A 45 -5.47 -11.19 20.25
CA ASP A 45 -4.39 -11.87 19.55
C ASP A 45 -4.49 -11.57 18.05
N SER A 46 -3.34 -11.39 17.41
CA SER A 46 -3.25 -10.99 16.01
C SER A 46 -2.09 -11.65 15.30
N VAL A 47 -2.36 -12.23 14.14
CA VAL A 47 -1.35 -12.78 13.24
C VAL A 47 -1.55 -12.17 11.86
N SER A 48 -0.46 -11.98 11.12
CA SER A 48 -0.51 -11.46 9.76
C SER A 48 0.36 -12.28 8.82
N GLN A 49 -0.07 -12.35 7.56
CA GLN A 49 0.68 -13.02 6.49
C GLN A 49 0.67 -12.17 5.24
N ARG A 50 1.82 -12.14 4.56
CA ARG A 50 1.96 -11.50 3.24
C ARG A 50 1.53 -12.47 2.15
N VAL A 51 0.72 -11.96 1.23
CA VAL A 51 0.29 -12.64 0.01
C VAL A 51 0.88 -11.86 -1.16
N SER A 52 1.80 -12.50 -1.87
CA SER A 52 2.39 -11.89 -3.06
C SER A 52 1.46 -12.06 -4.26
N TYR A 53 1.39 -11.00 -5.07
CA TYR A 53 0.65 -10.95 -6.33
C TYR A 53 1.50 -10.44 -7.49
N GLY A 54 2.82 -10.31 -7.30
CA GLY A 54 3.74 -9.85 -8.35
C GLY A 54 3.84 -10.79 -9.56
N ASP A 55 3.40 -12.04 -9.41
CA ASP A 55 3.28 -13.02 -10.49
C ASP A 55 1.97 -12.89 -11.29
N LEU A 56 1.03 -12.06 -10.84
CA LEU A 56 -0.31 -11.92 -11.42
C LEU A 56 -0.42 -10.68 -12.31
N HIS A 57 -0.96 -10.85 -13.51
CA HIS A 57 -1.29 -9.77 -14.42
C HIS A 57 -2.73 -9.30 -14.17
N LEU A 58 -2.92 -8.44 -13.17
CA LEU A 58 -4.24 -7.99 -12.68
C LEU A 58 -5.10 -7.19 -13.70
N GLN A 59 -4.56 -6.95 -14.90
CA GLN A 59 -5.32 -6.51 -16.07
C GLN A 59 -6.37 -7.57 -16.47
N TYR A 60 -6.04 -8.85 -16.29
CA TYR A 60 -6.89 -9.97 -16.68
C TYR A 60 -7.82 -10.43 -15.55
N PRO A 61 -9.10 -10.75 -15.85
CA PRO A 61 -10.07 -11.20 -14.86
C PRO A 61 -9.68 -12.49 -14.10
N GLU A 62 -8.99 -13.41 -14.77
CA GLU A 62 -8.52 -14.68 -14.21
C GLU A 62 -7.50 -14.49 -13.09
N ASP A 63 -6.56 -13.57 -13.29
CA ASP A 63 -5.50 -13.26 -12.31
C ASP A 63 -6.08 -12.49 -11.12
N ARG A 64 -7.06 -11.62 -11.35
CA ARG A 64 -7.84 -11.00 -10.25
C ARG A 64 -8.59 -12.05 -9.42
N ARG A 65 -9.19 -13.05 -10.08
CA ARG A 65 -9.88 -14.14 -9.38
C ARG A 65 -8.89 -14.98 -8.57
N GLU A 66 -7.71 -15.25 -9.10
CA GLU A 66 -6.65 -15.96 -8.38
C GLU A 66 -6.16 -15.17 -7.17
N LEU A 67 -5.96 -13.85 -7.29
CA LEU A 67 -5.63 -13.01 -6.14
C LEU A 67 -6.69 -13.10 -5.03
N ARG A 68 -7.97 -12.95 -5.38
CA ARG A 68 -9.09 -13.10 -4.42
C ARG A 68 -9.08 -14.47 -3.75
N ARG A 69 -8.83 -15.53 -4.51
CA ARG A 69 -8.72 -16.89 -3.97
C ARG A 69 -7.57 -17.00 -2.98
N ARG A 70 -6.36 -16.53 -3.34
CA ARG A 70 -5.17 -16.60 -2.47
C ARG A 70 -5.37 -15.90 -1.15
N VAL A 71 -5.94 -14.69 -1.16
CA VAL A 71 -6.17 -13.94 0.09
C VAL A 71 -7.25 -14.57 0.95
N THR A 72 -8.29 -15.15 0.35
CA THR A 72 -9.33 -15.88 1.10
C THR A 72 -8.76 -17.13 1.76
N VAL A 73 -8.00 -17.94 1.02
CA VAL A 73 -7.33 -19.14 1.57
C VAL A 73 -6.39 -18.75 2.71
N THR A 74 -5.57 -17.72 2.51
CA THR A 74 -4.65 -17.23 3.55
C THR A 74 -5.38 -16.75 4.79
N ALA A 75 -6.53 -16.07 4.64
CA ALA A 75 -7.35 -15.63 5.77
C ALA A 75 -7.89 -16.81 6.58
N HIS A 76 -8.34 -17.87 5.91
CA HIS A 76 -8.75 -19.12 6.58
C HIS A 76 -7.58 -19.75 7.34
N GLU A 77 -6.44 -19.98 6.67
CA GLU A 77 -5.27 -20.61 7.29
C GLU A 77 -4.75 -19.82 8.51
N LEU A 78 -4.74 -18.49 8.41
CA LEU A 78 -4.38 -17.60 9.52
C LEU A 78 -5.33 -17.75 10.71
N CYS A 79 -6.65 -17.70 10.47
CA CYS A 79 -7.62 -17.78 11.55
C CYS A 79 -7.72 -19.20 12.15
N ASP A 80 -7.50 -20.24 11.35
CA ASP A 80 -7.37 -21.61 11.84
C ASP A 80 -6.17 -21.73 12.78
N SER A 81 -5.05 -21.08 12.47
CA SER A 81 -3.86 -21.06 13.35
C SER A 81 -4.10 -20.34 14.68
N LEU A 82 -4.98 -19.33 14.69
CA LEU A 82 -5.42 -18.61 15.88
C LEU A 82 -6.47 -19.38 16.69
N GLY A 83 -6.96 -20.52 16.18
CA GLY A 83 -7.97 -21.33 16.85
C GLY A 83 -9.36 -20.70 16.82
N ASP A 84 -9.77 -20.13 15.68
CA ASP A 84 -11.10 -19.55 15.45
C ASP A 84 -12.19 -20.47 16.03
N GLY A 85 -12.96 -19.95 17.00
CA GLY A 85 -13.98 -20.70 17.74
C GLY A 85 -13.68 -21.02 19.22
N ARG A 86 -12.42 -20.91 19.70
CA ARG A 86 -12.11 -21.14 21.13
C ARG A 86 -12.59 -20.03 22.06
N TYR A 87 -12.64 -18.80 21.56
CA TYR A 87 -13.03 -17.59 22.31
C TYR A 87 -14.12 -16.79 21.59
N ALA A 88 -14.77 -17.37 20.59
CA ALA A 88 -15.83 -16.71 19.85
C ALA A 88 -17.02 -16.47 20.77
N ALA A 89 -17.15 -15.24 21.28
CA ALA A 89 -18.40 -14.78 21.85
C ALA A 89 -19.49 -14.92 20.78
N SER A 90 -20.66 -15.49 21.10
CA SER A 90 -21.74 -15.76 20.13
C SER A 90 -22.23 -14.53 19.34
N TYR A 91 -21.78 -13.32 19.69
CA TYR A 91 -22.14 -12.05 19.07
C TYR A 91 -20.99 -11.34 18.34
N ALA A 92 -19.76 -11.87 18.39
CA ALA A 92 -18.62 -11.30 17.68
C ALA A 92 -18.53 -11.92 16.26
N PRO A 93 -18.21 -11.12 15.22
CA PRO A 93 -17.91 -11.67 13.90
C PRO A 93 -16.73 -12.63 13.99
N SER A 94 -16.73 -13.70 13.21
CA SER A 94 -15.62 -14.66 13.19
C SER A 94 -14.34 -13.98 12.72
N CYS A 95 -13.19 -14.49 13.18
CA CYS A 95 -11.88 -14.03 12.69
C CYS A 95 -11.85 -14.13 11.17
N THR A 96 -12.30 -15.28 10.65
CA THR A 96 -12.34 -15.58 9.23
C THR A 96 -13.16 -14.57 8.43
N ASP A 97 -14.39 -14.26 8.82
CA ASP A 97 -15.25 -13.31 8.08
C ASP A 97 -14.63 -11.90 8.06
N THR A 98 -14.09 -11.48 9.21
CA THR A 98 -13.43 -10.17 9.34
C THR A 98 -12.18 -10.10 8.47
N ALA A 99 -11.33 -11.12 8.53
CA ALA A 99 -10.08 -11.22 7.76
C ALA A 99 -10.34 -11.26 6.25
N VAL A 100 -11.30 -12.08 5.80
CA VAL A 100 -11.69 -12.16 4.38
C VAL A 100 -12.24 -10.83 3.90
N ARG A 101 -13.13 -10.19 4.67
CA ARG A 101 -13.73 -8.90 4.30
C ARG A 101 -12.69 -7.80 4.18
N ASP A 102 -11.74 -7.75 5.11
CA ASP A 102 -10.63 -6.79 5.08
C ASP A 102 -9.71 -7.04 3.89
N ALA A 103 -9.25 -8.27 3.69
CA ALA A 103 -8.38 -8.64 2.58
C ALA A 103 -9.04 -8.34 1.23
N LEU A 104 -10.33 -8.66 1.05
CA LEU A 104 -11.05 -8.34 -0.18
C LEU A 104 -11.24 -6.83 -0.37
N ARG A 105 -11.26 -6.02 0.70
CA ARG A 105 -11.25 -4.56 0.59
C ARG A 105 -9.94 -4.06 0.01
N GLN A 106 -8.82 -4.60 0.50
CA GLN A 106 -7.50 -4.28 -0.03
C GLN A 106 -7.37 -4.72 -1.50
N VAL A 107 -7.84 -5.92 -1.85
CA VAL A 107 -7.86 -6.41 -3.25
C VAL A 107 -8.63 -5.46 -4.17
N ARG A 108 -9.80 -4.95 -3.76
CA ARG A 108 -10.56 -3.98 -4.59
C ARG A 108 -9.75 -2.71 -4.87
N ILE A 109 -8.98 -2.21 -3.91
CA ILE A 109 -8.12 -1.04 -4.08
C ILE A 109 -6.98 -1.33 -5.06
N ILE A 110 -6.42 -2.54 -4.99
CA ILE A 110 -5.37 -2.99 -5.93
C ILE A 110 -5.98 -3.09 -7.33
N GLU A 111 -7.08 -3.82 -7.50
CA GLU A 111 -7.73 -4.04 -8.79
C GLU A 111 -8.14 -2.75 -9.48
N ALA A 112 -8.65 -1.76 -8.73
CA ALA A 112 -9.02 -0.45 -9.26
C ALA A 112 -7.88 0.18 -10.07
N ARG A 113 -6.63 0.07 -9.60
CA ARG A 113 -5.44 0.61 -10.28
C ARG A 113 -5.15 -0.04 -11.63
N TYR A 114 -5.61 -1.27 -11.85
CA TYR A 114 -5.38 -2.02 -13.09
C TYR A 114 -6.59 -2.02 -14.03
N THR A 115 -7.79 -1.77 -13.49
CA THR A 115 -9.03 -1.71 -14.28
C THR A 115 -9.43 -0.31 -14.69
N GLU A 116 -8.99 0.71 -13.95
CA GLU A 116 -9.19 2.09 -14.36
C GLU A 116 -8.40 2.32 -15.65
N ARG A 117 -9.13 2.48 -16.76
CA ARG A 117 -8.55 3.08 -17.97
C ARG A 117 -7.83 4.35 -17.53
N PRO A 118 -6.59 4.61 -17.99
CA PRO A 118 -5.94 5.88 -17.70
C PRO A 118 -6.92 6.97 -18.11
N ARG A 119 -7.49 7.65 -17.11
CA ARG A 119 -8.09 8.95 -17.33
C ARG A 119 -6.90 9.82 -17.63
N TYR A 120 -6.52 9.87 -18.92
CA TYR A 120 -5.87 11.04 -19.45
C TYR A 120 -6.75 12.18 -18.95
N TYR A 121 -6.27 12.90 -17.94
CA TYR A 121 -6.82 14.20 -17.66
C TYR A 121 -6.87 14.89 -19.02
N ALA A 122 -8.06 15.33 -19.41
CA ALA A 122 -8.19 16.31 -20.46
C ALA A 122 -7.39 17.53 -19.99
N ASP A 123 -6.12 17.55 -20.35
CA ASP A 123 -5.30 18.75 -20.40
C ASP A 123 -5.98 19.64 -21.44
N THR A 124 -6.81 20.56 -20.96
CA THR A 124 -6.85 21.98 -21.34
C THR A 124 -8.13 22.59 -20.78
N ALA A 125 -8.10 23.03 -19.52
CA ALA A 125 -8.99 24.07 -19.05
C ALA A 125 -8.44 24.74 -17.78
N HIS A 126 -7.20 25.21 -17.85
CA HIS A 126 -6.91 26.52 -17.27
C HIS A 126 -7.66 27.57 -18.10
N VAL A 127 -8.99 27.52 -18.10
CA VAL A 127 -9.81 28.67 -18.45
C VAL A 127 -9.52 29.64 -17.32
N TRP A 128 -8.75 30.67 -17.62
CA TRP A 128 -8.81 31.92 -16.86
C TRP A 128 -10.28 32.32 -16.82
N LEU A 129 -10.97 31.98 -15.75
CA LEU A 129 -12.21 32.63 -15.40
C LEU A 129 -11.80 34.02 -14.91
N PRO A 130 -12.12 35.11 -15.62
CA PRO A 130 -11.92 36.44 -15.04
C PRO A 130 -12.69 36.44 -13.72
N GLU A 131 -11.99 36.85 -12.66
CA GLU A 131 -12.50 36.95 -11.31
C GLU A 131 -13.85 37.68 -11.35
N ARG A 132 -14.95 36.94 -11.21
CA ARG A 132 -16.22 37.56 -10.84
C ARG A 132 -16.06 38.00 -9.40
N GLN A 133 -15.55 39.22 -9.25
CA GLN A 133 -15.69 40.07 -8.08
C GLN A 133 -17.15 39.98 -7.61
N TRP A 134 -17.39 39.24 -6.54
CA TRP A 134 -18.60 39.42 -5.76
C TRP A 134 -18.42 40.72 -5.00
N SER A 135 -18.90 41.83 -5.58
CA SER A 135 -19.04 43.10 -4.86
C SER A 135 -20.30 42.99 -4.00
N VAL A 136 -20.12 42.69 -2.72
CA VAL A 136 -21.17 42.79 -1.70
C VAL A 136 -21.12 44.22 -1.18
N GLU A 137 -21.65 45.18 -1.94
CA GLU A 137 -21.91 46.55 -1.47
C GLU A 137 -22.72 47.28 -2.56
N ASP A 138 -24.02 47.46 -2.31
CA ASP A 138 -24.81 48.66 -2.70
C ASP A 138 -26.32 48.50 -2.43
N GLU A 139 -26.71 47.74 -1.39
CA GLU A 139 -28.10 47.74 -0.90
C GLU A 139 -28.24 48.66 0.31
N TYR A 140 -27.94 49.97 0.17
CA TYR A 140 -28.41 50.99 1.14
C TYR A 140 -28.38 52.43 0.60
N SER A 141 -29.02 52.70 -0.55
CA SER A 141 -29.40 54.08 -0.90
C SER A 141 -30.58 54.12 -1.86
N THR A 142 -31.78 53.83 -1.36
CA THR A 142 -33.04 54.40 -1.86
C THR A 142 -34.14 54.11 -0.84
N ARG A 143 -33.95 54.66 0.37
CA ARG A 143 -35.08 54.92 1.26
C ARG A 143 -35.62 56.31 0.90
N ARG A 144 -36.91 56.31 0.55
CA ARG A 144 -37.77 57.46 0.19
C ARG A 144 -37.69 58.62 1.16
#